data_AF-A0A9D8BRE4-F1
#
_entry.id   AF-A0A9D8BRE4-F1
#
_cell.length_a   1.000
_cell.length_b   1.000
_cell.length_c   1.000
_cell.angle_alpha   90.00
_cell.angle_beta   90.00
_cell.angle_gamma   90.00
#
_symmetry.space_group_name_H-M   'P 1'
#
loop_
_entity.id
_entity.type
_entity.pdbx_description
1 polymer ?
#
loop_
_entity_poly.entity_id
_entity_poly.type
_entity_poly.pdbx_seq_one_letter_code
_entity_poly.pdbx_strand_id
1 'polypeptide(L)'
;MSAVETTFHFARAYSPFALAVVLAAVAIAGWWSLGREASFLSKRTYVALAGLRVLPFLILIVLLMKPVLVYYGQTSLKQQVAIVFDESESMAIADKVFNGVQLGSAAYVLGLGRERTMWPPTDLAAVPSSEQEKAEQGQIGLDENDLEKIKAAQRLALVRRAFGRDRGALLERLRRDFILSVYGFSDHLREMPFGSEISPTALLREIRSDGASTHLGTALQRLVQDLRGQPVAGIVAISDGRNLGGIPPLGAAEVASDARIPVYAVPVGAGGSRDIAITALIAESAVFKGDEFPISARIASRGYSGYSVPVVFECDGAEIESRPVALTGKEQLVTFRHKRAAPGQIKVLVRVRAQEGEETSENNSAESFVRVIDKKIKVLMAEEIP
;
A
#
# COMPACT_ATOMS: atom_id res chain seq x y z
N MET A 1 -17.61 -9.38 -25.25
CA MET A 1 -18.26 -10.54 -25.91
C MET A 1 -17.17 -11.54 -26.18
N SER A 2 -17.06 -12.58 -25.35
CA SER A 2 -16.13 -13.68 -25.56
C SER A 2 -16.45 -14.33 -26.90
N ALA A 3 -15.44 -14.57 -27.74
CA ALA A 3 -15.62 -15.29 -28.98
C ALA A 3 -16.15 -16.69 -28.66
N VAL A 4 -17.41 -16.95 -28.97
CA VAL A 4 -18.00 -18.27 -28.84
C VAL A 4 -17.54 -19.05 -30.07
N GLU A 5 -16.47 -19.83 -29.91
CA GLU A 5 -16.10 -20.80 -30.93
C GLU A 5 -17.20 -21.86 -31.00
N THR A 6 -18.00 -21.75 -32.05
CA THR A 6 -19.05 -22.71 -32.35
C THR A 6 -18.44 -23.77 -33.26
N THR A 7 -18.23 -24.96 -32.73
CA THR A 7 -17.72 -26.09 -33.52
C THR A 7 -18.82 -27.13 -33.66
N PHE A 8 -19.08 -27.53 -34.91
CA PHE A 8 -20.00 -28.60 -35.22
C PHE A 8 -19.22 -29.90 -35.33
N HIS A 9 -19.64 -30.92 -34.59
CA HIS A 9 -19.07 -32.25 -34.71
C HIS A 9 -20.11 -33.33 -34.44
N PHE A 10 -19.88 -34.50 -35.03
CA PHE A 10 -20.69 -35.69 -34.78
C PHE A 10 -20.17 -36.35 -33.51
N ALA A 11 -21.03 -36.51 -32.50
CA ALA A 11 -20.65 -37.10 -31.21
C ALA A 11 -20.28 -38.59 -31.31
N ARG A 12 -20.64 -39.25 -32.43
CA ARG A 12 -20.20 -40.60 -32.76
C ARG A 12 -19.40 -40.60 -34.06
N ALA A 13 -18.15 -41.03 -33.96
CA ALA A 13 -17.34 -41.36 -35.12
C ALA A 13 -17.63 -42.80 -35.55
N TYR A 14 -18.21 -42.97 -36.73
CA TYR A 14 -18.27 -44.28 -37.40
C TYR A 14 -17.10 -44.39 -38.37
N SER A 15 -16.62 -45.62 -38.59
CA SER A 15 -15.61 -45.87 -39.63
C SER A 15 -16.13 -45.39 -40.99
N PRO A 16 -15.34 -44.61 -41.76
CA PRO A 16 -15.73 -44.16 -43.09
C PRO A 16 -16.15 -45.32 -44.01
N PHE A 17 -15.51 -46.49 -43.84
CA PHE A 17 -15.83 -47.70 -44.56
C PHE A 17 -17.22 -48.25 -44.21
N ALA A 18 -17.55 -48.33 -42.92
CA ALA A 18 -18.86 -48.82 -42.48
C ALA A 18 -19.99 -47.89 -42.96
N LEU A 19 -19.75 -46.58 -42.93
CA LEU A 19 -20.70 -45.59 -43.45
C LEU A 19 -20.91 -45.77 -44.97
N ALA A 20 -19.83 -45.95 -45.74
CA ALA A 20 -19.91 -46.18 -47.17
C ALA A 20 -20.68 -47.46 -47.52
N VAL A 21 -20.49 -48.55 -46.76
CA VAL A 21 -21.23 -49.81 -46.94
C VAL A 21 -22.72 -49.61 -46.68
N VAL A 22 -23.11 -48.91 -45.60
CA VAL A 22 -24.51 -48.63 -45.29
C VAL A 22 -25.15 -47.74 -46.34
N LEU A 23 -24.46 -46.69 -46.81
CA LEU A 23 -24.93 -45.81 -47.87
C LEU A 23 -25.12 -46.55 -49.20
N ALA A 24 -24.18 -47.43 -49.56
CA ALA A 24 -24.29 -48.27 -50.75
C ALA A 24 -25.47 -49.25 -50.62
N ALA A 25 -25.65 -49.88 -49.46
CA ALA A 25 -26.79 -50.78 -49.21
C ALA A 25 -28.14 -50.05 -49.33
N VAL A 26 -28.26 -48.83 -48.79
CA VAL A 26 -29.47 -47.99 -48.92
C VAL A 26 -29.71 -47.59 -50.37
N ALA A 27 -28.67 -47.21 -51.11
CA ALA A 27 -28.77 -46.85 -52.52
C ALA A 27 -29.19 -48.04 -53.40
N ILE A 28 -28.60 -49.22 -53.17
CA ILE A 28 -28.95 -50.46 -53.88
C ILE A 28 -30.38 -50.90 -53.52
N ALA A 29 -30.76 -50.85 -52.25
CA ALA A 29 -32.12 -51.18 -51.82
C ALA A 29 -33.16 -50.22 -52.40
N GLY A 30 -32.85 -48.91 -52.45
CA GLY A 30 -33.68 -47.90 -53.11
C GLY A 30 -33.82 -48.16 -54.61
N TRP A 31 -32.71 -48.44 -55.29
CA TRP A 31 -32.71 -48.79 -56.71
C TRP A 31 -33.47 -50.08 -57.01
N TRP A 32 -33.28 -51.13 -56.20
CA TRP A 32 -33.95 -52.42 -56.35
C TRP A 32 -35.45 -52.35 -56.06
N SER A 33 -35.84 -51.59 -55.03
CA SER A 33 -37.24 -51.34 -54.68
C SER A 33 -38.01 -50.67 -55.83
N LEU A 34 -37.38 -49.74 -56.54
CA LEU A 34 -37.99 -49.06 -57.69
C LEU A 34 -37.83 -49.80 -59.02
N GLY A 35 -36.83 -50.68 -59.16
CA GLY A 35 -36.64 -51.51 -60.36
C GLY A 35 -37.84 -52.41 -60.67
N ARG A 36 -38.65 -52.75 -59.66
CA ARG A 36 -39.93 -53.47 -59.82
C ARG A 36 -41.08 -52.61 -60.35
N GLU A 37 -41.01 -51.28 -60.19
CA GLU A 37 -42.04 -50.31 -60.57
C GLU A 37 -41.64 -49.49 -61.82
N ALA A 38 -40.45 -49.76 -62.38
CA ALA A 38 -39.77 -48.94 -63.38
C ALA A 38 -40.40 -48.96 -64.78
N SER A 39 -41.21 -49.97 -65.12
CA SER A 39 -41.74 -50.16 -66.47
C SER A 39 -42.81 -49.14 -66.88
N PHE A 40 -43.35 -48.34 -65.95
CA PHE A 40 -44.47 -47.42 -66.19
C PHE A 40 -44.15 -45.94 -65.92
N LEU A 41 -42.91 -45.61 -65.54
CA LEU A 41 -42.55 -44.26 -65.07
C LEU A 41 -41.56 -43.56 -66.00
N SER A 42 -41.74 -42.24 -66.16
CA SER A 42 -40.75 -41.41 -66.84
C SER A 42 -39.44 -41.36 -66.06
N LYS A 43 -38.29 -41.23 -66.74
CA LYS A 43 -36.96 -41.17 -66.11
C LYS A 43 -36.86 -40.11 -65.00
N ARG A 44 -37.54 -38.96 -65.15
CA ARG A 44 -37.54 -37.88 -64.14
C ARG A 44 -38.30 -38.27 -62.89
N THR A 45 -39.49 -38.85 -63.06
CA THR A 45 -40.33 -39.32 -61.95
C THR A 45 -39.67 -40.44 -61.17
N TYR A 46 -38.99 -41.36 -61.89
CA TYR A 46 -38.23 -42.45 -61.29
C TYR A 46 -37.11 -41.93 -60.37
N VAL A 47 -36.29 -41.00 -60.86
CA VAL A 47 -35.19 -40.41 -60.07
C VAL A 47 -35.74 -39.62 -58.87
N ALA A 48 -36.86 -38.90 -59.03
CA ALA A 48 -37.49 -38.16 -57.94
C ALA A 48 -38.01 -39.09 -56.83
N LEU A 49 -38.70 -40.18 -57.18
CA LEU A 49 -39.20 -41.16 -56.20
C LEU A 49 -38.07 -41.94 -55.53
N ALA A 50 -37.02 -42.29 -56.28
CA ALA A 50 -35.82 -42.90 -55.72
C ALA A 50 -35.14 -41.98 -54.70
N GLY A 51 -34.97 -40.69 -55.04
CA GLY A 51 -34.45 -39.68 -54.12
C GLY A 51 -35.30 -39.56 -52.86
N LEU A 52 -36.63 -39.48 -53.00
CA LEU A 52 -37.55 -39.36 -51.88
C LEU A 52 -37.55 -40.59 -50.95
N ARG A 53 -37.28 -41.80 -51.47
CA ARG A 53 -37.15 -43.02 -50.64
C ARG A 53 -35.80 -43.13 -49.95
N VAL A 54 -34.71 -42.67 -50.58
CA VAL A 54 -33.36 -42.70 -49.99
C VAL A 54 -33.17 -41.58 -48.96
N LEU A 55 -33.82 -40.43 -49.16
CA LEU A 55 -33.68 -39.25 -48.29
C LEU A 55 -33.99 -39.53 -46.80
N PRO A 56 -35.09 -40.22 -46.41
CA PRO A 56 -35.34 -40.56 -45.01
C PRO A 56 -34.22 -41.38 -44.37
N PHE A 57 -33.62 -42.32 -45.10
CA PHE A 57 -32.51 -43.13 -44.60
C PHE A 57 -31.23 -42.30 -44.44
N LEU A 58 -30.97 -41.37 -45.36
CA LEU A 58 -29.87 -40.41 -45.21
C LEU A 58 -30.06 -39.52 -43.98
N ILE A 59 -31.27 -39.01 -43.77
CA ILE A 59 -31.62 -38.21 -42.58
C ILE A 59 -31.44 -39.06 -41.32
N LEU A 60 -31.90 -40.32 -41.32
CA LEU A 60 -31.74 -41.23 -40.21
C LEU A 60 -30.26 -41.49 -39.88
N ILE A 61 -29.42 -41.73 -40.89
CA ILE A 61 -27.97 -41.92 -40.73
C ILE A 61 -27.34 -40.67 -40.08
N VAL A 62 -27.67 -39.47 -40.57
CA VAL A 62 -27.18 -38.21 -39.99
C VAL A 62 -27.61 -38.07 -38.52
N LEU A 63 -28.87 -38.39 -38.19
CA LEU A 63 -29.34 -38.38 -36.79
C LEU A 63 -28.63 -39.42 -35.92
N LEU A 64 -28.31 -40.59 -36.47
CA LEU A 64 -27.59 -41.68 -35.79
C LEU A 64 -26.13 -41.34 -35.52
N MET A 65 -25.55 -40.44 -36.33
CA MET A 65 -24.25 -39.81 -36.07
C MET A 65 -24.30 -38.81 -34.91
N LYS A 66 -25.49 -38.54 -34.36
CA LYS A 66 -25.71 -37.62 -33.24
C LYS A 66 -25.01 -36.28 -33.48
N PRO A 67 -25.54 -35.43 -34.37
CA PRO A 67 -24.98 -34.10 -34.57
C PRO A 67 -25.13 -33.34 -33.25
N VAL A 68 -24.02 -32.94 -32.66
CA VAL A 68 -24.03 -32.17 -31.42
C VAL A 68 -23.39 -30.82 -31.71
N LEU A 69 -24.08 -29.78 -31.26
CA LEU A 69 -23.56 -28.42 -31.26
C LEU A 69 -22.98 -28.14 -29.88
N VAL A 70 -21.66 -28.05 -29.77
CA VAL A 70 -20.98 -27.79 -28.50
C VAL A 70 -20.65 -26.31 -28.39
N TYR A 71 -21.07 -25.69 -27.29
CA TYR A 71 -20.76 -24.30 -26.96
C TYR A 71 -19.63 -24.27 -25.94
N TYR A 72 -18.41 -23.95 -26.37
CA TYR A 72 -17.29 -23.71 -25.45
C TYR A 72 -17.35 -22.27 -24.96
N GLY A 73 -17.94 -22.07 -23.78
CA GLY A 73 -17.86 -20.80 -23.07
C GLY A 73 -16.64 -20.80 -22.16
N GLN A 74 -15.58 -20.07 -22.51
CA GLN A 74 -14.55 -19.72 -21.54
C GLN A 74 -15.06 -18.54 -20.69
N THR A 75 -15.60 -18.84 -19.50
CA THR A 75 -15.81 -17.79 -18.50
C THR A 75 -14.45 -17.49 -17.88
N SER A 76 -13.80 -16.43 -18.35
CA SER A 76 -12.64 -15.88 -17.65
C SER A 76 -13.12 -15.34 -16.30
N LEU A 77 -12.78 -16.05 -15.22
CA LEU A 77 -12.95 -15.55 -13.86
C LEU A 77 -11.98 -14.38 -13.70
N LYS A 78 -12.51 -13.15 -13.75
CA LYS A 78 -11.71 -11.97 -13.45
C LYS A 78 -11.18 -12.10 -12.03
N GLN A 79 -9.87 -12.02 -11.90
CA GLN A 79 -9.22 -12.03 -10.61
C GLN A 79 -9.45 -10.68 -9.90
N GLN A 80 -9.39 -10.71 -8.58
CA GLN A 80 -9.53 -9.53 -7.74
C GLN A 80 -8.16 -8.90 -7.45
N VAL A 81 -8.08 -7.58 -7.48
CA VAL A 81 -6.92 -6.82 -6.98
C VAL A 81 -7.42 -5.95 -5.84
N ALA A 82 -6.84 -6.14 -4.66
CA ALA A 82 -7.11 -5.30 -3.51
C ALA A 82 -6.12 -4.14 -3.48
N ILE A 83 -6.63 -2.91 -3.45
CA ILE A 83 -5.82 -1.70 -3.35
C ILE A 83 -6.06 -1.12 -1.97
N VAL A 84 -5.01 -1.00 -1.16
CA VAL A 84 -5.10 -0.52 0.22
C VAL A 84 -4.31 0.76 0.39
N PHE A 85 -5.00 1.83 0.80
CA PHE A 85 -4.46 3.17 1.00
C PHE A 85 -4.30 3.47 2.48
N ASP A 86 -3.14 3.96 2.85
CA ASP A 86 -2.89 4.49 4.20
C ASP A 86 -3.65 5.80 4.40
N GLU A 87 -4.43 5.84 5.46
CA GLU A 87 -5.25 6.98 5.90
C GLU A 87 -4.78 7.53 7.26
N SER A 88 -3.59 7.16 7.71
CA SER A 88 -3.03 7.67 8.96
C SER A 88 -2.67 9.16 8.87
N GLU A 89 -2.50 9.79 10.02
CA GLU A 89 -1.96 11.14 10.16
C GLU A 89 -0.57 11.30 9.52
N SER A 90 0.21 10.22 9.38
CA SER A 90 1.52 10.30 8.71
C SER A 90 1.39 10.63 7.23
N MET A 91 0.22 10.38 6.63
CA MET A 91 -0.07 10.76 5.24
C MET A 91 -0.43 12.24 5.07
N ALA A 92 -0.68 12.96 6.17
CA ALA A 92 -0.87 14.41 6.19
C ALA A 92 0.47 15.18 6.20
N ILE A 93 1.59 14.49 6.45
CA ILE A 93 2.92 15.09 6.56
C ILE A 93 3.40 15.57 5.18
N ALA A 94 4.04 16.73 5.16
CA ALA A 94 4.74 17.26 4.00
C ALA A 94 6.26 17.09 4.22
N ASP A 95 6.86 16.15 3.49
CA ASP A 95 8.28 15.82 3.62
C ASP A 95 9.17 17.01 3.25
N LYS A 96 10.24 17.22 4.02
CA LYS A 96 11.18 18.34 3.83
C LYS A 96 12.49 17.94 3.18
N VAL A 97 12.89 16.69 3.38
CA VAL A 97 14.14 16.12 2.88
C VAL A 97 13.77 15.05 1.88
N PHE A 98 14.43 15.02 0.73
CA PHE A 98 14.20 14.04 -0.31
C PHE A 98 15.52 13.67 -0.96
N ASN A 99 15.66 12.43 -1.40
CA ASN A 99 16.72 12.04 -2.33
C ASN A 99 16.33 12.35 -3.78
N GLY A 100 17.28 12.24 -4.71
CA GLY A 100 17.08 12.58 -6.11
C GLY A 100 15.99 11.75 -6.80
N VAL A 101 15.85 10.46 -6.47
CA VAL A 101 14.80 9.59 -7.04
C VAL A 101 13.42 10.03 -6.56
N GLN A 102 13.30 10.39 -5.27
CA GLN A 102 12.07 10.87 -4.66
C GLN A 102 11.69 12.26 -5.18
N LEU A 103 12.65 13.18 -5.28
CA LEU A 103 12.48 14.50 -5.91
C LEU A 103 11.96 14.35 -7.33
N GLY A 104 12.61 13.52 -8.15
CA GLY A 104 12.16 13.27 -9.53
C GLY A 104 10.77 12.62 -9.59
N SER A 105 10.46 11.69 -8.68
CA SER A 105 9.14 11.05 -8.61
C SER A 105 8.04 12.03 -8.20
N ALA A 106 8.30 12.87 -7.20
CA ALA A 106 7.38 13.89 -6.73
C ALA A 106 7.18 14.99 -7.79
N ALA A 107 8.26 15.48 -8.39
CA ALA A 107 8.23 16.43 -9.49
C ALA A 107 7.47 15.86 -10.69
N TYR A 108 7.71 14.58 -11.02
CA TYR A 108 6.94 13.87 -12.02
C TYR A 108 5.47 13.96 -11.64
N VAL A 109 5.03 13.41 -10.50
CA VAL A 109 3.61 13.40 -10.08
C VAL A 109 2.97 14.79 -10.07
N LEU A 110 3.70 15.82 -9.65
CA LEU A 110 3.21 17.20 -9.64
C LEU A 110 3.13 17.83 -11.04
N GLY A 111 3.76 17.25 -12.06
CA GLY A 111 3.80 17.78 -13.42
C GLY A 111 4.88 18.86 -13.63
N LEU A 112 5.87 18.88 -12.75
CA LEU A 112 7.01 19.80 -12.78
C LEU A 112 8.21 19.20 -13.54
N GLY A 113 8.32 17.87 -13.57
CA GLY A 113 9.40 17.14 -14.27
C GLY A 113 8.94 16.39 -15.52
N ARG A 114 9.87 16.19 -16.49
CA ARG A 114 9.59 15.54 -17.79
C ARG A 114 9.87 14.03 -17.81
N GLU A 115 10.78 13.53 -16.98
CA GLU A 115 11.18 12.12 -17.00
C GLU A 115 10.71 11.34 -15.76
N ARG A 116 10.40 10.06 -15.99
CA ARG A 116 10.08 9.11 -14.95
C ARG A 116 11.41 8.59 -14.40
N THR A 117 11.78 8.99 -13.19
CA THR A 117 12.95 8.42 -12.51
C THR A 117 12.76 6.90 -12.35
N MET A 118 13.84 6.14 -12.52
CA MET A 118 13.81 4.68 -12.48
C MET A 118 13.40 4.22 -11.07
N TRP A 119 12.31 3.46 -11.01
CA TRP A 119 11.83 2.74 -9.83
C TRP A 119 12.07 1.24 -10.05
N PRO A 120 12.59 0.48 -9.08
CA PRO A 120 12.97 0.88 -7.71
C PRO A 120 14.29 1.68 -7.66
N PRO A 121 14.50 2.50 -6.62
CA PRO A 121 15.80 3.15 -6.41
C PRO A 121 16.90 2.10 -6.20
N THR A 122 18.07 2.33 -6.79
CA THR A 122 19.24 1.45 -6.66
C THR A 122 19.82 1.46 -5.23
N ASP A 123 19.67 2.57 -4.51
CA ASP A 123 20.01 2.72 -3.09
C ASP A 123 18.75 2.93 -2.26
N LEU A 124 18.49 2.01 -1.34
CA LEU A 124 17.35 2.04 -0.43
C LEU A 124 17.63 2.98 0.76
N ALA A 125 16.72 3.95 0.96
CA ALA A 125 16.35 4.51 2.28
C ALA A 125 17.44 5.18 3.15
N ALA A 126 18.55 5.67 2.59
CA ALA A 126 19.43 6.57 3.33
C ALA A 126 18.86 8.01 3.30
N VAL A 127 18.69 8.63 4.48
CA VAL A 127 18.40 10.07 4.55
C VAL A 127 19.65 10.81 4.05
N PRO A 128 19.57 11.59 2.96
CA PRO A 128 20.74 12.28 2.42
C PRO A 128 21.23 13.34 3.41
N SER A 129 22.56 13.48 3.48
CA SER A 129 23.18 14.65 4.12
C SER A 129 22.79 15.93 3.36
N SER A 130 22.91 17.09 4.01
CA SER A 130 22.58 18.38 3.40
C SER A 130 23.38 18.69 2.14
N GLU A 131 24.64 18.25 2.08
CA GLU A 131 25.50 18.40 0.90
C GLU A 131 25.04 17.51 -0.26
N GLN A 132 24.69 16.26 0.02
CA GLN A 132 24.16 15.32 -0.97
C GLN A 132 22.82 15.80 -1.52
N GLU A 133 21.93 16.28 -0.64
CA GLU A 133 20.63 16.83 -1.01
C GLU A 133 20.79 17.99 -2.01
N LYS A 134 21.68 18.95 -1.72
CA LYS A 134 21.97 20.08 -2.62
C LYS A 134 22.56 19.64 -3.96
N ALA A 135 23.46 18.65 -3.95
CA ALA A 135 24.06 18.12 -5.16
C ALA A 135 23.04 17.42 -6.07
N GLU A 136 22.14 16.63 -5.48
CA GLU A 136 21.08 15.92 -6.20
C GLU A 136 20.01 16.87 -6.74
N GLN A 137 19.63 17.90 -5.96
CA GLN A 137 18.69 18.94 -6.41
C GLN A 137 19.20 19.65 -7.68
N GLY A 138 20.49 20.01 -7.71
CA GLY A 138 21.11 20.68 -8.86
C GLY A 138 21.09 19.85 -10.15
N GLN A 139 21.02 18.51 -10.06
CA GLN A 139 21.01 17.63 -11.24
C GLN A 139 19.63 17.51 -11.90
N ILE A 140 18.54 17.69 -11.15
CA ILE A 140 17.17 17.48 -11.64
C ILE A 140 16.63 18.72 -12.38
N GLY A 141 17.31 19.87 -12.24
CA GLY A 141 16.95 21.11 -12.94
C GLY A 141 15.64 21.73 -12.45
N LEU A 142 15.26 21.47 -11.19
CA LEU A 142 14.13 22.11 -10.53
C LEU A 142 14.55 23.48 -10.00
N ASP A 143 13.69 24.48 -10.18
CA ASP A 143 13.90 25.79 -9.56
C ASP A 143 13.47 25.77 -8.07
N GLU A 144 13.81 26.83 -7.33
CA GLU A 144 13.52 26.94 -5.89
C GLU A 144 12.00 26.89 -5.62
N ASN A 145 11.18 27.45 -6.52
CA ASN A 145 9.73 27.45 -6.40
C ASN A 145 9.13 26.04 -6.57
N ASP A 146 9.68 25.24 -7.46
CA ASP A 146 9.26 23.86 -7.69
C ASP A 146 9.67 22.96 -6.54
N LEU A 147 10.85 23.19 -5.95
CA LEU A 147 11.27 22.53 -4.70
C LEU A 147 10.33 22.87 -3.54
N GLU A 148 9.95 24.13 -3.37
CA GLU A 148 8.98 24.54 -2.35
C GLU A 148 7.61 23.90 -2.56
N LYS A 149 7.11 23.81 -3.80
CA LYS A 149 5.86 23.09 -4.10
C LYS A 149 5.93 21.61 -3.73
N ILE A 150 7.07 20.95 -3.98
CA ILE A 150 7.29 19.55 -3.61
C ILE A 150 7.30 19.42 -2.08
N LYS A 151 8.06 20.26 -1.38
CA LYS A 151 8.21 20.26 0.09
C LYS A 151 6.96 20.71 0.84
N ALA A 152 6.04 21.40 0.17
CA ALA A 152 4.73 21.77 0.70
C ALA A 152 3.65 20.71 0.45
N ALA A 153 3.88 19.77 -0.48
CA ALA A 153 2.90 18.75 -0.82
C ALA A 153 2.81 17.68 0.28
N GLN A 154 1.60 17.45 0.79
CA GLN A 154 1.34 16.33 1.68
C GLN A 154 1.47 14.99 0.95
N ARG A 155 1.92 13.95 1.66
CA ARG A 155 2.05 12.58 1.11
C ARG A 155 0.74 12.10 0.46
N LEU A 156 -0.41 12.28 1.11
CA LEU A 156 -1.72 11.92 0.55
C LEU A 156 -2.07 12.72 -0.71
N ALA A 157 -1.68 13.99 -0.79
CA ALA A 157 -1.91 14.81 -1.98
C ALA A 157 -1.12 14.27 -3.19
N LEU A 158 0.11 13.80 -2.97
CA LEU A 158 0.90 13.12 -4.00
C LEU A 158 0.23 11.83 -4.46
N VAL A 159 -0.31 11.01 -3.54
CA VAL A 159 -1.08 9.80 -3.88
C VAL A 159 -2.30 10.14 -4.73
N ARG A 160 -3.14 11.08 -4.27
CA ARG A 160 -4.34 11.50 -5.00
C ARG A 160 -4.02 11.99 -6.41
N ARG A 161 -2.90 12.70 -6.58
CA ARG A 161 -2.46 13.18 -7.90
C ARG A 161 -1.89 12.06 -8.77
N ALA A 162 -1.11 11.14 -8.19
CA ALA A 162 -0.53 10.00 -8.90
C ALA A 162 -1.61 9.07 -9.48
N PHE A 163 -2.72 8.86 -8.75
CA PHE A 163 -3.83 8.03 -9.16
C PHE A 163 -5.00 8.82 -9.81
N GLY A 164 -4.94 10.16 -9.86
CA GLY A 164 -6.00 11.05 -10.34
C GLY A 164 -6.00 11.31 -11.86
N ARG A 165 -7.01 12.02 -12.39
CA ARG A 165 -7.41 12.09 -13.81
C ARG A 165 -6.30 12.27 -14.87
N ASP A 166 -5.27 13.08 -14.60
CA ASP A 166 -4.19 13.34 -15.58
C ASP A 166 -3.23 12.14 -15.75
N ARG A 167 -3.26 11.17 -14.83
CA ARG A 167 -2.36 9.99 -14.78
C ARG A 167 -3.03 8.68 -14.33
N GLY A 168 -4.29 8.77 -13.92
CA GLY A 168 -5.15 7.75 -13.31
C GLY A 168 -5.75 6.75 -14.28
N ALA A 169 -5.23 6.70 -15.51
CA ALA A 169 -5.50 5.61 -16.43
C ALA A 169 -5.16 4.24 -15.81
N LEU A 170 -4.34 4.18 -14.75
CA LEU A 170 -4.02 2.94 -14.05
C LEU A 170 -5.26 2.29 -13.42
N LEU A 171 -6.03 3.00 -12.59
CA LEU A 171 -7.22 2.43 -11.94
C LEU A 171 -8.27 2.00 -12.98
N GLU A 172 -8.44 2.80 -14.03
CA GLU A 172 -9.34 2.45 -15.14
C GLU A 172 -8.84 1.27 -15.98
N ARG A 173 -7.52 1.14 -16.17
CA ARG A 173 -6.91 -0.02 -16.84
C ARG A 173 -7.11 -1.27 -16.00
N LEU A 174 -6.79 -1.21 -14.72
CA LEU A 174 -6.96 -2.33 -13.80
C LEU A 174 -8.44 -2.74 -13.69
N ARG A 175 -9.38 -1.80 -13.66
CA ARG A 175 -10.83 -2.08 -13.63
C ARG A 175 -11.35 -2.81 -14.86
N ARG A 176 -10.67 -2.70 -16.02
CA ARG A 176 -11.05 -3.46 -17.23
C ARG A 176 -10.74 -4.93 -17.09
N ASP A 177 -9.56 -5.24 -16.55
CA ASP A 177 -9.01 -6.60 -16.53
C ASP A 177 -9.30 -7.34 -15.21
N PHE A 178 -9.45 -6.60 -14.10
CA PHE A 178 -9.61 -7.11 -12.73
C PHE A 178 -10.88 -6.59 -12.05
N ILE A 179 -11.31 -7.29 -11.00
CA ILE A 179 -12.26 -6.77 -10.02
C ILE A 179 -11.46 -5.99 -8.98
N LEU A 180 -11.77 -4.70 -8.80
CA LEU A 180 -11.05 -3.85 -7.86
C LEU A 180 -11.82 -3.75 -6.55
N SER A 181 -11.17 -4.13 -5.44
CA SER A 181 -11.63 -3.81 -4.09
C SER A 181 -10.68 -2.79 -3.49
N VAL A 182 -11.23 -1.71 -2.96
CA VAL A 182 -10.45 -0.59 -2.43
C VAL A 182 -10.65 -0.52 -0.94
N TYR A 183 -9.56 -0.33 -0.22
CA TYR A 183 -9.55 -0.25 1.23
C TYR A 183 -8.79 1.00 1.68
N GLY A 184 -9.25 1.62 2.75
CA GLY A 184 -8.48 2.56 3.56
C GLY A 184 -8.04 1.88 4.85
N PHE A 185 -6.86 2.20 5.36
CA PHE A 185 -6.43 1.72 6.66
C PHE A 185 -5.72 2.78 7.49
N SER A 186 -5.89 2.68 8.80
CA SER A 186 -5.11 3.42 9.79
C SER A 186 -4.89 2.51 10.99
N ASP A 187 -5.61 2.70 12.09
CA ASP A 187 -5.67 1.79 13.23
C ASP A 187 -6.61 0.60 12.98
N HIS A 188 -7.53 0.74 12.02
CA HIS A 188 -8.45 -0.27 11.51
C HIS A 188 -8.45 -0.31 9.97
N LEU A 189 -9.02 -1.38 9.40
CA LEU A 189 -9.21 -1.57 7.96
C LEU A 189 -10.67 -1.25 7.59
N ARG A 190 -10.88 -0.48 6.52
CA ARG A 190 -12.21 -0.10 6.03
C ARG A 190 -12.28 -0.35 4.52
N GLU A 191 -13.25 -1.15 4.09
CA GLU A 191 -13.56 -1.28 2.66
C GLU A 191 -14.29 -0.03 2.16
N MET A 192 -13.87 0.46 1.00
CA MET A 192 -14.45 1.60 0.31
C MET A 192 -15.23 1.11 -0.90
N PRO A 193 -16.52 1.46 -1.03
CA PRO A 193 -17.31 1.09 -2.20
C PRO A 193 -16.67 1.61 -3.48
N PHE A 194 -16.33 0.71 -4.41
CA PHE A 194 -15.76 1.08 -5.70
C PHE A 194 -16.36 0.25 -6.84
N GLY A 195 -17.56 0.67 -7.26
CA GLY A 195 -18.29 0.06 -8.38
C GLY A 195 -18.01 0.72 -9.73
N SER A 196 -18.71 0.25 -10.77
CA SER A 196 -18.64 0.83 -12.12
C SER A 196 -19.07 2.30 -12.18
N GLU A 197 -19.96 2.72 -11.28
CA GLU A 197 -20.54 4.07 -11.23
C GLU A 197 -19.62 5.10 -10.57
N ILE A 198 -18.68 4.65 -9.74
CA ILE A 198 -17.81 5.52 -8.96
C ILE A 198 -16.57 5.82 -9.80
N SER A 199 -16.36 7.10 -10.11
CA SER A 199 -15.12 7.53 -10.77
C SER A 199 -13.92 7.34 -9.84
N PRO A 200 -12.73 6.93 -10.34
CA PRO A 200 -11.50 6.92 -9.56
C PRO A 200 -11.22 8.26 -8.87
N THR A 201 -11.57 9.38 -9.50
CA THR A 201 -11.36 10.70 -8.90
C THR A 201 -12.29 10.95 -7.69
N ALA A 202 -13.50 10.37 -7.70
CA ALA A 202 -14.42 10.45 -6.57
C ALA A 202 -13.90 9.59 -5.40
N LEU A 203 -13.50 8.35 -5.69
CA LEU A 203 -12.88 7.45 -4.71
C LEU A 203 -11.68 8.10 -4.00
N LEU A 204 -10.75 8.70 -4.76
CA LEU A 204 -9.54 9.31 -4.19
C LEU A 204 -9.83 10.51 -3.27
N ARG A 205 -10.99 11.17 -3.41
CA ARG A 205 -11.42 12.25 -2.51
C ARG A 205 -11.93 11.72 -1.18
N GLU A 206 -12.46 10.50 -1.15
CA GLU A 206 -12.92 9.83 0.07
C GLU A 206 -11.75 9.35 0.95
N ILE A 207 -10.56 9.14 0.37
CA ILE A 207 -9.36 8.75 1.13
C ILE A 207 -8.95 9.93 2.01
N ARG A 208 -8.85 9.73 3.33
CA ARG A 208 -8.46 10.78 4.29
C ARG A 208 -7.11 10.50 4.92
N SER A 209 -6.66 11.40 5.79
CA SER A 209 -5.42 11.27 6.58
C SER A 209 -5.69 11.64 8.05
N ASP A 210 -6.83 11.19 8.58
CA ASP A 210 -7.35 11.50 9.92
C ASP A 210 -7.25 10.30 10.89
N GLY A 211 -6.59 9.22 10.48
CA GLY A 211 -6.37 8.04 11.30
C GLY A 211 -5.20 8.20 12.30
N ALA A 212 -5.44 7.93 13.57
CA ALA A 212 -4.48 8.22 14.65
C ALA A 212 -3.15 7.43 14.61
N SER A 213 -3.09 6.29 13.91
CA SER A 213 -1.90 5.41 13.90
C SER A 213 -1.85 4.57 12.62
N THR A 214 -0.65 4.19 12.19
CA THR A 214 -0.45 3.27 11.05
C THR A 214 -0.29 1.83 11.56
N HIS A 215 -1.35 1.01 11.49
CA HIS A 215 -1.32 -0.43 11.81
C HIS A 215 -1.21 -1.31 10.55
N LEU A 216 -0.21 -1.05 9.71
CA LEU A 216 -0.01 -1.69 8.41
C LEU A 216 -0.05 -3.22 8.46
N GLY A 217 0.67 -3.85 9.41
CA GLY A 217 0.70 -5.30 9.49
C GLY A 217 -0.66 -5.90 9.83
N THR A 218 -1.38 -5.29 10.77
CA THR A 218 -2.72 -5.76 11.17
C THR A 218 -3.73 -5.59 10.05
N ALA A 219 -3.68 -4.45 9.34
CA ALA A 219 -4.52 -4.20 8.17
C ALA A 219 -4.28 -5.21 7.05
N LEU A 220 -3.01 -5.49 6.72
CA LEU A 220 -2.65 -6.49 5.70
C LEU A 220 -3.10 -7.90 6.08
N GLN A 221 -2.93 -8.33 7.33
CA GLN A 221 -3.39 -9.65 7.77
C GLN A 221 -4.91 -9.78 7.69
N ARG A 222 -5.65 -8.77 8.15
CA ARG A 222 -7.12 -8.76 8.03
C ARG A 222 -7.56 -8.80 6.57
N LEU A 223 -6.94 -8.00 5.72
CA LEU A 223 -7.22 -8.00 4.28
C LEU A 223 -6.98 -9.39 3.66
N VAL A 224 -5.87 -10.04 3.98
CA VAL A 224 -5.59 -11.40 3.50
C VAL A 224 -6.65 -12.39 3.99
N GLN A 225 -7.15 -12.25 5.22
CA GLN A 225 -8.23 -13.09 5.76
C GLN A 225 -9.55 -12.87 5.03
N ASP A 226 -9.94 -11.62 4.77
CA ASP A 226 -11.17 -11.25 4.05
C ASP A 226 -11.16 -11.78 2.59
N LEU A 227 -9.96 -11.83 2.00
CA LEU A 227 -9.71 -12.31 0.65
C LEU A 227 -9.56 -13.83 0.53
N ARG A 228 -9.54 -14.59 1.64
CA ARG A 228 -9.35 -16.05 1.60
C ARG A 228 -10.45 -16.72 0.78
N GLY A 229 -10.02 -17.64 -0.09
CA GLY A 229 -10.93 -18.39 -0.97
C GLY A 229 -11.40 -17.60 -2.19
N GLN A 230 -11.00 -16.33 -2.35
CA GLN A 230 -11.28 -15.53 -3.54
C GLN A 230 -10.13 -15.65 -4.56
N PRO A 231 -10.40 -15.53 -5.87
CA PRO A 231 -9.37 -15.54 -6.90
C PRO A 231 -8.61 -14.21 -6.92
N VAL A 232 -7.67 -14.01 -6.01
CA VAL A 232 -6.91 -12.76 -5.85
C VAL A 232 -5.64 -12.77 -6.69
N ALA A 233 -5.46 -11.75 -7.52
CA ALA A 233 -4.24 -11.51 -8.30
C ALA A 233 -3.13 -10.83 -7.47
N GLY A 234 -3.50 -10.04 -6.46
CA GLY A 234 -2.56 -9.43 -5.52
C GLY A 234 -3.15 -8.31 -4.69
N ILE A 235 -2.36 -7.85 -3.72
CA ILE A 235 -2.62 -6.68 -2.89
C ILE A 235 -1.63 -5.58 -3.29
N VAL A 236 -2.13 -4.36 -3.54
CA VAL A 236 -1.30 -3.16 -3.76
C VAL A 236 -1.43 -2.27 -2.52
N ALA A 237 -0.35 -2.13 -1.76
CA ALA A 237 -0.32 -1.34 -0.53
C ALA A 237 0.37 0.00 -0.76
N ILE A 238 -0.36 1.10 -0.55
CA ILE A 238 0.13 2.47 -0.68
C ILE A 238 0.26 3.06 0.73
N SER A 239 1.49 3.26 1.21
CA SER A 239 1.78 3.72 2.58
C SER A 239 3.19 4.30 2.65
N ASP A 240 3.49 5.06 3.71
CA ASP A 240 4.86 5.44 4.06
C ASP A 240 5.69 4.27 4.66
N GLY A 241 5.05 3.11 4.87
CA GLY A 241 5.68 1.87 5.31
C GLY A 241 5.95 1.81 6.81
N ARG A 242 5.54 2.82 7.59
CA ARG A 242 5.65 2.79 9.06
C ARG A 242 4.62 1.82 9.65
N ASN A 243 4.95 1.22 10.79
CA ASN A 243 4.02 0.42 11.57
C ASN A 243 4.17 0.78 13.05
N LEU A 244 3.18 1.50 13.58
CA LEU A 244 3.21 2.05 14.94
C LEU A 244 2.50 1.17 15.97
N GLY A 245 1.81 0.11 15.53
CA GLY A 245 1.12 -0.80 16.43
C GLY A 245 0.65 -2.08 15.75
N GLY A 246 0.05 -2.95 16.55
CA GLY A 246 -0.43 -4.26 16.11
C GLY A 246 0.70 -5.20 15.68
N ILE A 247 0.42 -6.13 14.78
CA ILE A 247 1.41 -7.11 14.35
C ILE A 247 2.45 -6.49 13.40
N PRO A 248 3.71 -6.96 13.42
CA PRO A 248 4.73 -6.51 12.47
C PRO A 248 4.34 -6.82 11.01
N PRO A 249 4.62 -5.92 10.04
CA PRO A 249 4.31 -6.14 8.63
C PRO A 249 4.95 -7.40 8.03
N LEU A 250 6.12 -7.82 8.55
CA LEU A 250 6.79 -9.05 8.11
C LEU A 250 5.94 -10.30 8.37
N GLY A 251 5.28 -10.38 9.53
CA GLY A 251 4.38 -11.49 9.85
C GLY A 251 3.11 -11.48 8.98
N ALA A 252 2.60 -10.29 8.63
CA ALA A 252 1.49 -10.17 7.70
C ALA A 252 1.87 -10.60 6.27
N ALA A 253 3.11 -10.30 5.84
CA ALA A 253 3.65 -10.73 4.56
C ALA A 253 3.81 -12.26 4.48
N GLU A 254 4.20 -12.91 5.58
CA GLU A 254 4.24 -14.38 5.68
C GLU A 254 2.84 -14.98 5.49
N VAL A 255 1.83 -14.43 6.18
CA VAL A 255 0.43 -14.85 6.01
C VAL A 255 -0.07 -14.65 4.57
N ALA A 256 0.32 -13.57 3.90
CA ALA A 256 0.01 -13.34 2.49
C ALA A 256 0.71 -14.36 1.57
N SER A 257 1.96 -14.70 1.88
CA SER A 257 2.74 -15.69 1.14
C SER A 257 2.13 -17.09 1.24
N ASP A 258 1.72 -17.51 2.43
CA ASP A 258 1.00 -18.78 2.67
C ASP A 258 -0.32 -18.85 1.88
N ALA A 259 -1.01 -17.71 1.78
CA ALA A 259 -2.22 -17.58 0.97
C ALA A 259 -1.93 -17.49 -0.55
N ARG A 260 -0.65 -17.43 -0.96
CA ARG A 260 -0.20 -17.20 -2.35
C ARG A 260 -0.73 -15.88 -2.94
N ILE A 261 -0.88 -14.86 -2.11
CA ILE A 261 -1.31 -13.52 -2.51
C ILE A 261 -0.07 -12.61 -2.55
N PRO A 262 0.40 -12.18 -3.73
CA PRO A 262 1.53 -11.27 -3.81
C PRO A 262 1.15 -9.90 -3.27
N VAL A 263 2.05 -9.29 -2.49
CA VAL A 263 1.91 -7.94 -1.95
C VAL A 263 2.88 -7.00 -2.69
N TYR A 264 2.33 -6.00 -3.37
CA TYR A 264 3.06 -4.95 -4.07
C TYR A 264 3.07 -3.69 -3.22
N ALA A 265 4.22 -3.33 -2.67
CA ALA A 265 4.39 -2.10 -1.90
C ALA A 265 4.64 -0.90 -2.83
N VAL A 266 3.86 0.15 -2.66
CA VAL A 266 4.03 1.47 -3.28
C VAL A 266 4.37 2.45 -2.15
N PRO A 267 5.66 2.65 -1.85
CA PRO A 267 6.06 3.52 -0.76
C PRO A 267 5.77 4.98 -1.11
N VAL A 268 5.34 5.74 -0.11
CA VAL A 268 5.01 7.15 -0.21
C VAL A 268 5.88 7.95 0.74
N GLY A 269 6.42 9.05 0.26
CA GLY A 269 7.24 9.96 1.05
C GLY A 269 8.73 9.66 0.99
N ALA A 270 9.49 10.40 1.78
CA ALA A 270 10.93 10.50 1.66
C ALA A 270 11.74 9.35 2.31
N GLY A 271 11.10 8.32 2.86
CA GLY A 271 11.79 7.16 3.46
C GLY A 271 12.64 7.49 4.70
N GLY A 272 12.62 8.73 5.18
CA GLY A 272 13.24 9.17 6.41
C GLY A 272 13.21 10.69 6.51
N SER A 273 12.66 11.19 7.60
CA SER A 273 12.67 12.60 7.97
C SER A 273 13.87 12.90 8.86
N ARG A 274 14.33 14.16 8.84
CA ARG A 274 15.15 14.65 9.92
C ARG A 274 14.21 14.97 11.08
N ASP A 275 14.58 14.54 12.27
CA ASP A 275 13.74 14.72 13.46
C ASP A 275 14.62 14.81 14.70
N ILE A 276 14.22 15.67 15.62
CA ILE A 276 14.79 15.75 16.97
C ILE A 276 13.60 15.58 17.91
N ALA A 277 13.74 14.75 18.93
CA ALA A 277 12.69 14.54 19.89
C ALA A 277 13.27 14.40 21.29
N ILE A 278 12.63 15.03 22.27
CA ILE A 278 12.90 14.75 23.68
C ILE A 278 11.96 13.63 24.11
N THR A 279 12.48 12.39 24.11
CA THR A 279 11.70 11.18 24.38
C THR A 279 11.36 11.01 25.86
N ALA A 280 12.17 11.60 26.75
CA ALA A 280 11.91 11.59 28.19
C ALA A 280 12.62 12.74 28.90
N LEU A 281 12.02 13.20 30.00
CA LEU A 281 12.68 14.07 30.98
C LEU A 281 12.75 13.35 32.34
N ILE A 282 13.97 13.05 32.78
CA ILE A 282 14.24 12.33 34.02
C ILE A 282 14.66 13.35 35.08
N ALA A 283 13.81 13.54 36.09
CA ALA A 283 14.08 14.35 37.26
C ALA A 283 13.55 13.63 38.50
N GLU A 284 14.14 13.90 39.66
CA GLU A 284 13.63 13.34 40.92
C GLU A 284 12.27 13.96 41.27
N SER A 285 11.34 13.13 41.78
CA SER A 285 10.01 13.61 42.17
C SER A 285 10.05 14.56 43.37
N ALA A 286 11.07 14.45 44.22
CA ALA A 286 11.26 15.32 45.37
C ALA A 286 12.74 15.53 45.68
N VAL A 287 13.13 16.77 45.96
CA VAL A 287 14.51 17.17 46.26
C VAL A 287 14.54 18.09 47.48
N PHE A 288 15.63 18.11 48.22
CA PHE A 288 15.73 19.00 49.38
C PHE A 288 16.06 20.43 48.94
N LYS A 289 15.53 21.38 49.69
CA LYS A 289 15.84 22.80 49.54
C LYS A 289 17.36 23.03 49.63
N GLY A 290 17.90 23.73 48.64
CA GLY A 290 19.31 24.10 48.58
C GLY A 290 20.25 23.03 48.03
N ASP A 291 19.76 21.82 47.78
CA ASP A 291 20.54 20.77 47.13
C ASP A 291 20.56 20.98 45.62
N GLU A 292 21.67 20.58 45.00
CA GLU A 292 21.80 20.50 43.56
C GLU A 292 21.29 19.13 43.09
N PHE A 293 20.39 19.12 42.12
CA PHE A 293 19.80 17.90 41.58
C PHE A 293 19.90 17.85 40.05
N PRO A 294 20.05 16.65 39.46
CA PRO A 294 20.16 16.49 38.02
C PRO A 294 18.79 16.46 37.34
N ILE A 295 18.72 17.08 36.16
CA ILE A 295 17.60 16.97 35.22
C ILE A 295 18.18 16.42 33.92
N SER A 296 17.82 15.19 33.56
CA SER A 296 18.38 14.52 32.38
C SER A 296 17.32 14.37 31.30
N ALA A 297 17.51 15.06 30.18
CA ALA A 297 16.68 14.91 29.00
C ALA A 297 17.25 13.81 28.11
N ARG A 298 16.39 12.88 27.68
CA ARG A 298 16.72 11.88 26.68
C ARG A 298 16.35 12.44 25.31
N ILE A 299 17.34 12.64 24.47
CA ILE A 299 17.20 13.25 23.15
C ILE A 299 17.47 12.17 22.11
N ALA A 300 16.47 11.89 21.27
CA ALA A 300 16.63 11.10 20.07
C ALA A 300 16.77 12.05 18.87
N SER A 301 17.72 11.78 17.98
CA SER A 301 17.87 12.55 16.75
C SER A 301 18.10 11.65 15.55
N ARG A 302 17.52 12.02 14.41
CA ARG A 302 17.67 11.35 13.12
C ARG A 302 18.03 12.37 12.06
N GLY A 303 19.04 12.08 11.24
CA GLY A 303 19.47 12.98 10.16
C GLY A 303 20.22 14.25 10.59
N TYR A 304 20.48 14.42 11.89
CA TYR A 304 21.25 15.53 12.46
C TYR A 304 22.59 15.12 13.10
N SER A 305 23.11 13.93 12.78
CA SER A 305 24.39 13.49 13.35
C SER A 305 25.51 14.48 13.01
N GLY A 306 26.27 14.93 14.01
CA GLY A 306 27.34 15.93 13.90
C GLY A 306 26.86 17.39 14.03
N TYR A 307 25.56 17.67 13.99
CA TYR A 307 25.04 19.01 14.19
C TYR A 307 25.09 19.40 15.66
N SER A 308 25.50 20.64 15.95
CA SER A 308 25.46 21.20 17.30
C SER A 308 24.21 22.07 17.46
N VAL A 309 23.29 21.65 18.33
CA VAL A 309 22.01 22.34 18.57
C VAL A 309 21.94 22.92 19.99
N PRO A 310 21.34 24.10 20.20
CA PRO A 310 21.16 24.65 21.54
C PRO A 310 20.02 23.91 22.26
N VAL A 311 20.36 23.22 23.35
CA VAL A 311 19.39 22.59 24.27
C VAL A 311 19.19 23.52 25.45
N VAL A 312 17.96 23.94 25.66
CA VAL A 312 17.57 24.94 26.66
C VAL A 312 16.88 24.24 27.83
N PHE A 313 17.33 24.54 29.04
CA PHE A 313 16.69 24.16 30.28
C PHE A 313 15.96 25.36 30.89
N GLU A 314 14.69 25.16 31.20
CA GLU A 314 13.80 26.16 31.80
C GLU A 314 13.25 25.66 33.14
N CYS A 315 13.11 26.59 34.09
CA CYS A 315 12.46 26.35 35.37
C CYS A 315 11.43 27.45 35.63
N ASP A 316 10.18 27.05 35.91
CA ASP A 316 9.05 27.98 36.13
C ASP A 316 8.89 29.03 35.01
N GLY A 317 9.19 28.64 33.76
CA GLY A 317 9.08 29.50 32.57
C GLY A 317 10.26 30.44 32.31
N ALA A 318 11.30 30.42 33.15
CA ALA A 318 12.54 31.15 32.93
C ALA A 318 13.62 30.26 32.33
N GLU A 319 14.29 30.72 31.26
CA GLU A 319 15.49 30.09 30.71
C GLU A 319 16.64 30.19 31.71
N ILE A 320 17.09 29.03 32.22
CA ILE A 320 18.14 28.92 33.24
C ILE A 320 19.49 28.68 32.59
N GLU A 321 19.54 27.76 31.63
CA GLU A 321 20.77 27.36 30.93
C GLU A 321 20.46 27.02 29.48
N SER A 322 21.35 27.39 28.57
CA SER A 322 21.33 26.97 27.17
C SER A 322 22.70 26.41 26.81
N ARG A 323 22.74 25.13 26.43
CA ARG A 323 23.97 24.40 26.17
C ARG A 323 24.00 23.86 24.74
N PRO A 324 25.06 24.14 23.95
CA PRO A 324 25.24 23.49 22.66
C PRO A 324 25.53 22.00 22.85
N VAL A 325 24.74 21.15 22.20
CA VAL A 325 24.89 19.70 22.24
C VAL A 325 25.12 19.18 20.82
N ALA A 326 26.22 18.47 20.62
CA ALA A 326 26.47 17.73 19.39
C ALA A 326 25.56 16.49 19.33
N LEU A 327 24.78 16.38 18.26
CA LEU A 327 23.85 15.27 18.05
C LEU A 327 24.58 14.07 17.47
N THR A 328 24.26 12.87 17.97
CA THR A 328 24.95 11.62 17.58
C THR A 328 24.19 10.77 16.56
N GLY A 329 22.97 11.18 16.19
CA GLY A 329 22.05 10.38 15.35
C GLY A 329 21.48 9.15 16.05
N LYS A 330 21.70 9.02 17.37
CA LYS A 330 21.14 8.01 18.25
C LYS A 330 20.58 8.68 19.49
N GLU A 331 19.90 7.89 20.31
CA GLU A 331 19.41 8.37 21.60
C GLU A 331 20.58 8.68 22.53
N GLN A 332 20.58 9.87 23.13
CA GLN A 332 21.61 10.36 24.04
C GLN A 332 21.01 11.09 25.23
N LEU A 333 21.76 11.15 26.33
CA LEU A 333 21.33 11.79 27.57
C LEU A 333 22.05 13.12 27.76
N VAL A 334 21.27 14.18 27.97
CA VAL A 334 21.77 15.53 28.23
C VAL A 334 21.35 15.93 29.64
N THR A 335 22.31 16.01 30.55
CA THR A 335 22.05 16.32 31.97
C THR A 335 22.36 17.78 32.29
N PHE A 336 21.37 18.47 32.84
CA PHE A 336 21.48 19.78 33.47
C PHE A 336 21.49 19.61 34.99
N ARG A 337 22.01 20.61 35.69
CA ARG A 337 21.98 20.64 37.16
C ARG A 337 21.29 21.91 37.61
N HIS A 338 20.39 21.79 38.57
CA HIS A 338 19.66 22.93 39.12
C HIS A 338 19.66 22.90 40.64
N LYS A 339 19.54 24.08 41.24
CA LYS A 339 19.45 24.28 42.69
C LYS A 339 18.34 25.27 42.99
N ARG A 340 17.45 24.92 43.93
CA ARG A 340 16.31 25.76 44.32
C ARG A 340 16.29 26.00 45.83
N ALA A 341 16.23 27.27 46.23
CA ALA A 341 16.22 27.68 47.64
C ALA A 341 14.81 27.85 48.23
N ALA A 342 13.80 28.03 47.39
CA ALA A 342 12.41 28.12 47.85
C ALA A 342 11.76 26.73 47.87
N PRO A 343 11.06 26.35 48.95
CA PRO A 343 10.24 25.14 48.96
C PRO A 343 9.01 25.32 48.06
N GLY A 344 8.48 24.22 47.55
CA GLY A 344 7.32 24.22 46.65
C GLY A 344 7.48 23.26 45.48
N GLN A 345 6.45 23.16 44.66
CA GLN A 345 6.51 22.42 43.40
C GLN A 345 7.02 23.35 42.30
N ILE A 346 8.05 22.91 41.59
CA ILE A 346 8.60 23.63 40.43
C ILE A 346 8.33 22.85 39.16
N LYS A 347 8.13 23.57 38.05
CA LYS A 347 8.01 22.99 36.72
C LYS A 347 9.37 23.07 36.02
N VAL A 348 9.92 21.93 35.66
CA VAL A 348 11.15 21.84 34.86
C VAL A 348 10.80 21.46 33.43
N LEU A 349 11.40 22.15 32.47
CA LEU A 349 11.20 21.91 31.06
C LEU A 349 12.54 21.91 30.36
N VAL A 350 12.77 20.95 29.46
CA VAL A 350 13.90 20.99 28.54
C VAL A 350 13.32 21.08 27.14
N ARG A 351 13.90 21.96 26.30
CA ARG A 351 13.51 22.10 24.90
C ARG A 351 14.71 22.22 23.98
N VAL A 352 14.56 21.71 22.77
CA VAL A 352 15.44 22.00 21.64
C VAL A 352 14.74 23.03 20.76
N ARG A 353 15.47 24.04 20.26
CA ARG A 353 14.89 24.97 19.28
C ARG A 353 14.71 24.23 17.95
N ALA A 354 13.60 24.47 17.26
CA ALA A 354 13.34 23.87 15.94
C ALA A 354 14.50 24.14 14.98
N GLN A 355 15.04 23.07 14.41
CA GLN A 355 16.07 23.10 13.38
C GLN A 355 15.44 23.04 11.99
N GLU A 356 16.20 23.52 11.00
CA GLU A 356 15.78 23.48 9.61
C GLU A 356 15.65 22.03 9.13
N GLY A 357 14.52 21.71 8.51
CA GLY A 357 14.23 20.40 7.92
C GLY A 357 13.65 19.34 8.87
N GLU A 358 13.30 19.69 10.10
CA GLU A 358 12.63 18.79 11.04
C GLU A 358 11.23 18.38 10.55
N GLU A 359 10.80 17.13 10.82
CA GLU A 359 9.44 16.62 10.51
C GLU A 359 8.38 17.38 11.32
N THR A 360 8.65 17.56 12.61
CA THR A 360 7.79 18.28 13.55
C THR A 360 8.66 18.89 14.64
N SER A 361 8.20 20.01 15.21
CA SER A 361 8.82 20.62 16.39
C SER A 361 8.03 20.38 17.67
N GLU A 362 6.90 19.67 17.61
CA GLU A 362 6.00 19.47 18.75
C GLU A 362 6.61 18.56 19.83
N ASN A 363 7.45 17.62 19.39
CA ASN A 363 8.18 16.66 20.22
C ASN A 363 9.54 17.19 20.72
N ASN A 364 9.88 18.46 20.45
CA ASN A 364 11.15 19.07 20.84
C ASN A 364 11.22 19.50 22.31
N SER A 365 10.16 19.31 23.07
CA SER A 365 10.12 19.70 24.48
C SER A 365 9.53 18.61 25.35
N ALA A 366 10.03 18.51 26.58
CA ALA A 366 9.46 17.66 27.61
C ALA A 366 9.48 18.39 28.94
N GLU A 367 8.46 18.16 29.76
CA GLU A 367 8.29 18.79 31.07
C GLU A 367 8.09 17.76 32.17
N SER A 368 8.46 18.14 33.39
CA SER A 368 8.25 17.36 34.60
C SER A 368 8.07 18.29 35.80
N PHE A 369 7.58 17.74 36.90
CA PHE A 369 7.38 18.47 38.14
C PHE A 369 8.26 17.90 39.25
N VAL A 370 8.97 18.79 39.93
CA VAL A 370 9.85 18.43 41.04
C VAL A 370 9.33 19.10 42.31
N ARG A 371 9.19 18.35 43.40
CA ARG A 371 8.77 18.90 44.70
C ARG A 371 9.99 19.23 45.57
N VAL A 372 10.23 20.51 45.81
CA VAL A 372 11.27 20.98 46.72
C VAL A 372 10.75 20.94 48.16
N ILE A 373 11.34 20.07 48.98
CA ILE A 373 10.95 19.86 50.38
C ILE A 373 11.91 20.56 51.34
N ASP A 374 11.34 21.26 52.33
CA ASP A 374 12.05 21.80 53.48
C ASP A 374 11.88 20.85 54.66
N LYS A 375 12.53 19.67 54.58
CA LYS A 375 12.55 18.68 55.66
C LYS A 375 13.92 18.67 56.31
N LYS A 376 13.95 18.94 57.63
CA LYS A 376 15.13 18.71 58.46
C LYS A 376 15.29 17.22 58.71
N ILE A 377 16.40 16.63 58.28
CA ILE A 377 16.76 15.26 58.65
C ILE A 377 17.07 15.26 60.15
N LYS A 378 16.30 14.52 60.95
CA LYS A 378 16.61 14.28 62.36
C LYS A 378 17.52 13.06 62.43
N VAL A 379 18.81 13.29 62.69
CA VAL A 379 19.79 12.22 62.89
C VAL A 379 19.82 11.90 64.39
N LEU A 380 19.51 10.65 64.75
CA LEU A 380 19.76 10.13 66.10
C LEU A 380 21.20 9.58 66.11
N MET A 381 22.10 10.27 66.81
CA MET A 381 23.41 9.73 67.13
C MET A 381 23.29 8.96 68.44
N ALA A 382 23.47 7.65 68.37
CA ALA A 382 23.61 6.80 69.53
C ALA A 382 25.07 6.41 69.65
N GLU A 383 25.72 6.86 70.72
CA GLU A 383 27.08 6.48 71.08
C GLU A 383 26.99 5.69 72.39
N GLU A 384 27.46 4.45 72.37
CA GLU A 384 27.57 3.61 73.56
C GLU A 384 28.94 3.88 74.17
N ILE A 385 28.97 4.60 75.29
CA ILE A 385 30.19 4.75 76.09
C ILE A 385 30.28 3.52 77.01
N PRO A 386 31.42 2.80 77.03
CA PRO A 386 31.56 1.47 77.65
C PRO A 386 31.40 1.44 79.18
#